data_AF-A0A9E1Y8F4-F1
#
_entry.id   AF-A0A9E1Y8F4-F1
#
_cell.length_a   1.000
_cell.length_b   1.000
_cell.length_c   1.000
_cell.angle_alpha   90.00
_cell.angle_beta   90.00
_cell.angle_gamma   90.00
#
_symmetry.space_group_name_H-M   'P 1'
#
loop_
_entity.id
_entity.type
_entity.pdbx_description
1 polymer ?
#
loop_
_entity_poly.entity_id
_entity_poly.type
_entity_poly.pdbx_seq_one_letter_code
_entity_poly.pdbx_strand_id
1 'polypeptide(L)' 'QDLMSYFASQLHVTIGELRADGLFSLNNTSCSGICDQGPAGLVNGHALTHLDPVRVDAIVILIYQQVPIAQWPA' A
#
# COMPACT_ATOMS: atom_id res chain seq x y z
N GLN A 1 12.63 10.23 -4.76
CA GLN A 1 11.27 9.82 -5.17
C GLN A 1 10.43 9.70 -3.90
N ASP A 2 9.20 10.19 -3.90
CA ASP A 2 8.30 10.02 -2.75
C ASP A 2 7.78 8.57 -2.66
N LEU A 3 7.50 8.09 -1.44
CA LEU A 3 7.13 6.69 -1.17
C LEU A 3 5.82 6.32 -1.87
N MET A 4 4.86 7.25 -1.96
CA MET A 4 3.60 7.02 -2.68
C MET A 4 3.85 6.79 -4.18
N SER A 5 4.73 7.59 -4.77
CA SER A 5 5.10 7.45 -6.18
C SER A 5 5.89 6.16 -6.45
N TYR A 6 6.74 5.75 -5.50
CA TYR A 6 7.43 4.47 -5.55
C TYR A 6 6.44 3.30 -5.53
N PHE A 7 5.50 3.32 -4.58
CA PHE A 7 4.49 2.27 -4.43
C PHE A 7 3.60 2.16 -5.68
N ALA A 8 3.14 3.28 -6.22
CA ALA A 8 2.41 3.32 -7.49
C ALA A 8 3.19 2.69 -8.65
N SER A 9 4.51 2.96 -8.73
CA SER A 9 5.36 2.38 -9.78
C SER A 9 5.53 0.86 -9.65
N GLN A 10 5.69 0.33 -8.43
CA GLN A 10 5.80 -1.12 -8.19
C GLN A 10 4.48 -1.85 -8.50
N LEU A 11 3.36 -1.21 -8.22
CA LEU A 11 2.03 -1.77 -8.47
C LEU A 11 1.54 -1.60 -9.92
N HIS A 12 2.25 -0.82 -10.74
CA HIS A 12 1.84 -0.42 -12.09
C HIS A 12 0.41 0.14 -12.12
N VAL A 13 0.10 1.06 -11.20
CA VAL A 13 -1.21 1.70 -11.07
C VAL A 13 -1.07 3.22 -11.02
N THR A 14 -2.00 3.92 -11.66
CA THR A 14 -2.13 5.38 -11.52
C THR A 14 -2.74 5.70 -10.16
N ILE A 15 -2.16 6.67 -9.44
CA ILE A 15 -2.72 7.13 -8.16
C ILE A 15 -4.13 7.68 -8.39
N GLY A 16 -5.10 7.18 -7.63
CA GLY A 16 -6.51 7.57 -7.72
C GLY A 16 -7.35 6.70 -8.66
N GLU A 17 -6.74 5.76 -9.38
CA GLU A 17 -7.44 4.89 -10.33
C GLU A 17 -7.46 3.43 -9.88
N LEU A 18 -8.46 2.69 -10.37
CA LEU A 18 -8.48 1.23 -10.32
C LEU A 18 -7.57 0.70 -11.43
N ARG A 19 -6.70 -0.28 -11.11
CA ARG A 19 -5.87 -0.92 -12.13
C ARG A 19 -6.72 -1.58 -13.21
N ALA A 20 -6.18 -1.70 -14.42
CA ALA A 20 -6.88 -2.21 -15.60
C ALA A 20 -7.51 -3.61 -15.43
N ASP A 21 -6.98 -4.44 -14.52
CA ASP A 21 -7.50 -5.77 -14.21
C ASP A 21 -8.55 -5.79 -13.08
N GLY A 22 -8.85 -4.64 -12.47
CA GLY A 22 -9.87 -4.49 -11.45
C GLY A 22 -9.49 -4.99 -10.06
N LEU A 23 -8.23 -5.39 -9.82
CA LEU A 23 -7.86 -6.04 -8.55
C LEU A 23 -7.59 -5.07 -7.40
N PHE A 24 -6.99 -3.90 -7.68
CA PHE A 24 -6.64 -2.95 -6.63
C PHE A 24 -6.53 -1.52 -7.16
N SER A 25 -6.68 -0.56 -6.24
CA SER A 25 -6.43 0.86 -6.44
C SER A 25 -5.50 1.38 -5.34
N LEU A 26 -4.80 2.48 -5.62
CA LEU A 26 -3.93 3.16 -4.67
C LEU A 26 -4.28 4.64 -4.65
N ASN A 27 -4.59 5.19 -3.47
CA ASN A 27 -4.97 6.60 -3.34
C ASN A 27 -4.47 7.19 -2.02
N ASN A 28 -4.43 8.51 -1.97
CA ASN A 28 -4.22 9.25 -0.73
C ASN A 28 -5.49 9.25 0.12
N THR A 29 -5.30 9.39 1.43
CA THR A 29 -6.37 9.62 2.39
C THR A 29 -5.93 10.70 3.38
N SER A 30 -6.89 11.32 4.05
CA SER A 30 -6.62 12.27 5.13
C SER A 30 -5.88 11.60 6.29
N CYS A 31 -5.38 12.41 7.23
CA CYS A 31 -4.73 11.90 8.44
C CYS A 31 -5.61 10.85 9.14
N SER A 32 -5.07 9.63 9.26
CA SER A 32 -5.75 8.48 9.85
C SER A 32 -5.40 8.28 11.34
N GLY A 33 -4.72 9.25 11.96
CA GLY A 33 -4.33 9.20 13.38
C GLY A 33 -3.10 8.34 13.70
N ILE A 34 -2.29 7.99 12.69
CA ILE A 34 -1.13 7.07 12.81
C ILE A 34 0.20 7.85 12.61
N CYS A 35 0.28 9.07 13.13
CA CYS A 35 1.42 9.96 12.87
C CYS A 35 2.71 9.52 13.58
N ASP A 36 2.58 8.89 14.74
CA ASP A 36 3.68 8.33 15.53
C ASP A 36 4.35 7.12 14.87
N GLN A 37 3.66 6.48 13.92
CA GLN A 37 4.12 5.30 13.18
C GLN A 37 4.17 5.56 11.67
N GLY A 38 4.32 6.82 11.27
CA GLY A 38 4.45 7.23 9.87
C GLY A 38 5.84 6.90 9.28
N PRO A 39 5.98 6.80 7.93
CA PRO A 39 4.92 6.82 6.92
C PRO A 39 3.94 5.65 7.08
N ALA A 40 2.66 5.90 6.83
CA ALA A 40 1.60 4.93 7.08
C ALA A 40 0.55 4.92 5.95
N GLY A 41 -0.17 3.83 5.84
CA GLY A 41 -1.24 3.64 4.86
C GLY A 41 -2.31 2.70 5.37
N LEU A 42 -3.38 2.54 4.58
CA LEU A 42 -4.45 1.59 4.86
C LEU A 42 -4.63 0.66 3.67
N VAL A 43 -4.79 -0.64 3.92
CA VAL A 43 -5.22 -1.61 2.92
C VAL A 43 -6.55 -2.20 3.38
N ASN A 44 -7.63 -1.87 2.68
CA ASN A 44 -9.00 -2.27 3.05
C ASN A 44 -9.34 -1.97 4.52
N GLY A 45 -8.85 -0.84 5.05
CA GLY A 45 -9.05 -0.42 6.44
C GLY A 45 -8.02 -0.97 7.45
N HIS A 46 -7.14 -1.89 7.05
CA HIS A 46 -6.05 -2.38 7.89
C HIS A 46 -4.87 -1.43 7.86
N ALA A 47 -4.37 -1.04 9.03
CA ALA A 47 -3.23 -0.15 9.16
C ALA A 47 -1.93 -0.83 8.71
N LEU A 48 -1.19 -0.14 7.85
CA LEU A 48 0.20 -0.42 7.53
C LEU A 48 1.05 0.71 8.10
N THR A 49 2.01 0.36 8.95
CA THR A 49 2.83 1.33 9.68
C THR A 49 4.31 1.18 9.34
N HIS A 50 5.09 2.23 9.64
CA HIS A 50 6.53 2.28 9.39
C HIS A 50 6.89 1.91 7.94
N LEU A 51 6.09 2.37 6.97
CA LEU A 51 6.30 2.07 5.56
C LEU A 51 7.61 2.66 5.08
N ASP A 52 8.41 1.81 4.46
CA ASP A 52 9.64 2.13 3.76
C ASP A 52 9.67 1.36 2.41
N PRO A 53 10.65 1.59 1.53
CA PRO A 53 10.72 0.89 0.26
C PRO A 53 10.78 -0.65 0.39
N VAL A 54 11.44 -1.17 1.43
CA VAL A 54 11.58 -2.63 1.64
C VAL A 54 10.24 -3.26 2.03
N ARG A 55 9.49 -2.62 2.94
CA ARG A 55 8.13 -3.06 3.30
C ARG A 55 7.18 -2.92 2.12
N VAL A 56 7.29 -1.85 1.33
CA VAL A 56 6.51 -1.68 0.10
C VAL A 56 6.74 -2.85 -0.86
N ASP A 57 7.99 -3.23 -1.12
CA ASP A 57 8.29 -4.36 -2.01
C ASP A 57 7.68 -5.68 -1.50
N ALA A 58 7.76 -5.93 -0.19
CA ALA A 58 7.13 -7.11 0.42
C ALA A 58 5.60 -7.08 0.26
N ILE A 59 4.96 -5.93 0.49
CA ILE A 59 3.52 -5.77 0.33
C ILE A 59 3.10 -5.98 -1.12
N VAL A 60 3.86 -5.45 -2.08
CA VAL A 60 3.61 -5.63 -3.52
C VAL A 60 3.57 -7.10 -3.88
N ILE A 61 4.53 -7.90 -3.39
CA ILE A 61 4.55 -9.36 -3.60
C ILE A 61 3.28 -10.01 -3.05
N LEU A 62 2.85 -9.66 -1.83
CA LEU A 62 1.65 -10.22 -1.21
C LEU A 62 0.38 -9.86 -1.98
N ILE A 63 0.28 -8.63 -2.49
CA ILE A 63 -0.84 -8.18 -3.34
C ILE A 63 -0.89 -8.99 -4.64
N TYR A 64 0.24 -9.17 -5.33
CA TYR A 64 0.27 -9.95 -6.57
C TYR A 64 -0.01 -11.44 -6.36
N GLN A 65 0.40 -11.98 -5.21
CA GLN A 65 0.07 -13.35 -4.80
C GLN A 65 -1.37 -13.49 -4.28
N GLN A 66 -2.12 -12.39 -4.17
CA GLN A 66 -3.47 -12.34 -3.62
C GLN A 66 -3.57 -12.98 -2.23
N VAL A 67 -2.51 -12.80 -1.43
CA VAL A 67 -2.48 -13.32 -0.05
C VAL A 67 -3.51 -12.55 0.78
N PRO A 68 -4.44 -13.22 1.47
CA PRO A 68 -5.40 -12.55 2.34
C PRO A 68 -4.68 -11.70 3.39
N ILE A 69 -5.16 -10.47 3.64
CA ILE A 69 -4.52 -9.50 4.56
C ILE A 69 -4.29 -10.11 5.95
N ALA A 70 -5.18 -10.99 6.42
CA ALA A 70 -5.04 -11.69 7.70
C ALA A 70 -3.78 -12.59 7.81
N GLN A 71 -3.12 -12.89 6.69
CA GLN A 71 -1.90 -13.71 6.63
C GLN A 71 -0.64 -12.86 6.38
N TRP A 72 -0.77 -11.53 6.28
CA TRP A 72 0.39 -10.67 6.09
C TRP A 72 1.23 -10.63 7.37
N PRO A 73 2.57 -10.59 7.25
CA PRO A 73 3.43 -10.43 8.41
C PRO A 73 3.20 -9.06 9.07
N ALA A 74 3.30 -9.02 10.40
CA ALA A 74 3.21 -7.80 11.19
C ALA A 74 4.38 -6.84 10.93
#